data_AF-A0A961A5P9-F1
#
_entry.id   AF-A0A961A5P9-F1
#
_cell.length_a   1.000
_cell.length_b   1.000
_cell.length_c   1.000
_cell.angle_alpha   90.00
_cell.angle_beta   90.00
_cell.angle_gamma   90.00
#
_symmetry.space_group_name_H-M   'P 1'
#
loop_
_entity.id
_entity.type
_entity.pdbx_description
1 polymer ?
#
loop_
_entity_poly.entity_id
_entity_poly.type
_entity_poly.pdbx_seq_one_letter_code
_entity_poly.pdbx_strand_id
1 'polypeptide(L)'
;MQQIRTSTADSLKLPPELYTREFICPVSELPFQAVVVKSRAYSLEGRDPDFRPHYKGVNPLHYAVIVSPYGFAAEESQYKRSRQMLFRDREGLAGRLSGGLREDFSGMRSLQLAARSYELAIAVHEFLRVPQYEIAGLALRGSWMHMECHEEQGSPASLARVQVLRRIALEKYMHAFEKEDVSKLKLGSHGVAMIVAELLREQGRFDESLQWFMRLVSDRACPGEILRNARNQMDLCKEQRGSGGESSSAGDGVAMAPGPARSMDRSNLSLYRDQRKWLGSALDGGSMDEGSVCRALLDALKDSGRAVESFASEDALRHWATGKLKA
;
A
#
# COMPACT_ATOMS: atom_id res chain seq x y z
N MET A 1 25.69 -24.44 -13.74
CA MET A 1 24.60 -24.57 -14.73
C MET A 1 23.45 -25.33 -14.08
N GLN A 2 22.52 -24.61 -13.45
CA GLN A 2 21.31 -25.22 -12.89
C GLN A 2 20.25 -25.27 -13.97
N GLN A 3 19.71 -26.47 -14.19
CA GLN A 3 18.67 -26.76 -15.15
C GLN A 3 17.44 -25.89 -14.86
N ILE A 4 17.13 -25.02 -15.81
CA ILE A 4 15.82 -24.39 -15.93
C ILE A 4 14.84 -25.54 -16.10
N ARG A 5 13.98 -25.77 -15.10
CA ARG A 5 12.80 -26.61 -15.29
C ARG A 5 11.94 -25.91 -16.33
N THR A 6 12.09 -26.30 -17.59
CA THR A 6 11.07 -26.08 -18.62
C THR A 6 9.88 -26.94 -18.20
N SER A 7 9.06 -26.40 -17.30
CA SER A 7 7.75 -26.94 -17.00
C SER A 7 6.97 -26.97 -18.30
N THR A 8 6.57 -28.18 -18.68
CA THR A 8 5.64 -28.48 -19.75
C THR A 8 4.49 -27.49 -19.74
N ALA A 9 4.37 -26.74 -20.84
CA ALA A 9 3.26 -25.86 -21.14
C ALA A 9 2.01 -26.71 -21.38
N ASP A 10 1.34 -27.13 -20.31
CA ASP A 10 -0.10 -27.38 -20.36
C ASP A 10 -0.74 -26.01 -20.60
N SER A 11 -0.93 -25.68 -21.88
CA SER A 11 -1.54 -24.43 -22.30
C SER A 11 -3.01 -24.44 -21.90
N LEU A 12 -3.32 -24.05 -20.66
CA LEU A 12 -4.65 -23.55 -20.35
C LEU A 12 -4.93 -22.41 -21.32
N LYS A 13 -5.84 -22.67 -22.26
CA LYS A 13 -6.20 -21.73 -23.31
C LYS A 13 -6.73 -20.48 -22.62
N LEU A 14 -6.02 -19.36 -22.75
CA LEU A 14 -6.46 -18.10 -22.16
C LEU A 14 -7.86 -17.73 -22.69
N PRO A 15 -8.71 -17.14 -21.85
CA PRO A 15 -10.03 -16.69 -22.27
C PRO A 15 -9.90 -15.57 -23.33
N PRO A 16 -10.91 -15.38 -24.20
CA PRO A 16 -10.82 -14.50 -25.37
C PRO A 16 -10.57 -13.02 -25.04
N GLU A 17 -10.77 -12.61 -23.79
CA GLU A 17 -10.49 -11.29 -23.22
C GLU A 17 -8.99 -11.05 -22.99
N LEU A 18 -8.21 -12.12 -22.84
CA LEU A 18 -6.80 -12.10 -22.50
C LEU A 18 -5.93 -12.54 -23.69
N TYR A 19 -4.66 -12.15 -23.65
CA TYR A 19 -3.62 -12.63 -24.56
C TYR A 19 -2.25 -12.54 -23.88
N THR A 20 -1.30 -13.33 -24.36
CA THR A 20 0.11 -13.19 -23.94
C THR A 20 0.83 -12.18 -24.81
N ARG A 21 1.75 -11.44 -24.20
CA ARG A 21 2.68 -10.55 -24.88
C ARG A 21 4.08 -10.75 -24.32
N GLU A 22 5.07 -10.65 -25.20
CA GLU A 22 6.47 -10.75 -24.82
C GLU A 22 6.99 -9.46 -24.19
N PHE A 23 7.77 -9.60 -23.12
CA PHE A 23 8.51 -8.54 -22.45
C PHE A 23 9.94 -8.99 -22.20
N ILE A 24 10.84 -8.04 -21.97
CA ILE A 24 12.23 -8.31 -21.59
C ILE A 24 12.42 -7.84 -20.15
N CYS A 25 12.88 -8.73 -19.26
CA CYS A 25 13.14 -8.39 -17.87
C CYS A 25 14.31 -7.39 -17.79
N PRO A 26 14.16 -6.20 -17.19
CA PRO A 26 15.26 -5.22 -17.10
C PRO A 26 16.45 -5.68 -16.23
N VAL A 27 16.27 -6.72 -15.41
CA VAL A 27 17.29 -7.23 -14.49
C VAL A 27 18.04 -8.42 -15.08
N SER A 28 17.32 -9.43 -15.58
CA SER A 28 17.96 -10.62 -16.17
C SER A 28 18.23 -10.49 -17.66
N GLU A 29 17.64 -9.50 -18.34
CA GLU A 29 17.64 -9.32 -19.81
C GLU A 29 17.03 -10.49 -20.60
N LEU A 30 16.38 -11.43 -19.92
CA LEU A 30 15.74 -12.57 -20.56
C LEU A 30 14.31 -12.20 -21.00
N PRO A 31 13.88 -12.67 -22.20
CA PRO A 31 12.52 -12.52 -22.65
C PRO A 31 11.57 -13.43 -21.83
N PHE A 32 10.35 -12.97 -21.61
CA PHE A 32 9.28 -13.75 -20.98
C PHE A 32 7.91 -13.33 -21.50
N GLN A 33 6.93 -14.20 -21.35
CA GLN A 33 5.54 -13.92 -21.69
C GLN A 33 4.77 -13.46 -20.45
N ALA A 34 3.93 -12.44 -20.59
CA ALA A 34 2.99 -12.04 -19.56
C ALA A 34 1.59 -11.85 -20.14
N VAL A 35 0.58 -12.09 -19.31
CA VAL A 35 -0.83 -11.94 -19.71
C VAL A 35 -1.25 -10.48 -19.67
N VAL A 36 -1.96 -10.06 -20.71
CA VAL A 36 -2.48 -8.70 -20.91
C VAL A 36 -3.95 -8.76 -21.26
N VAL A 37 -4.73 -7.77 -20.79
CA VAL A 37 -6.14 -7.62 -21.11
C VAL A 37 -6.30 -6.90 -22.45
N LYS A 38 -7.19 -7.39 -23.32
CA LYS A 38 -7.53 -6.70 -24.57
C LYS A 38 -8.38 -5.47 -24.26
N SER A 39 -8.12 -4.35 -24.90
CA SER A 39 -8.87 -3.10 -24.67
C SER A 39 -10.38 -3.22 -24.94
N ARG A 40 -10.79 -4.14 -25.82
CA ARG A 40 -12.21 -4.43 -26.09
C ARG A 40 -12.91 -5.27 -25.02
N ALA A 41 -12.16 -5.83 -24.07
CA ALA A 41 -12.68 -6.71 -23.04
C ALA A 41 -13.23 -5.95 -21.82
N TYR A 42 -13.12 -4.62 -21.80
CA TYR A 42 -13.63 -3.81 -20.72
C TYR A 42 -14.08 -2.42 -21.17
N SER A 43 -14.99 -1.83 -20.40
CA SER A 43 -15.39 -0.43 -20.52
C SER A 43 -15.56 0.19 -19.14
N LEU A 44 -15.20 1.46 -18.98
CA LEU A 44 -15.38 2.18 -17.71
C LEU A 44 -16.88 2.45 -17.49
N GLU A 45 -17.43 1.99 -16.36
CA GLU A 45 -18.82 2.24 -15.96
C GLU A 45 -18.93 3.40 -14.97
N GLY A 46 -17.92 3.58 -14.12
CA GLY A 46 -17.94 4.62 -13.10
C GLY A 46 -16.62 4.75 -12.36
N ARG A 47 -16.60 5.65 -11.38
CA ARG A 47 -15.47 5.83 -10.48
C ARG A 47 -15.94 6.13 -9.07
N ASP A 48 -15.20 5.63 -8.09
CA ASP A 48 -15.32 6.08 -6.70
C ASP A 48 -14.72 7.50 -6.53
N PRO A 49 -14.98 8.17 -5.39
CA PRO A 49 -14.47 9.51 -5.13
C PRO A 49 -12.94 9.64 -5.16
N ASP A 50 -12.20 8.57 -4.82
CA ASP A 50 -10.74 8.46 -4.90
C ASP A 50 -10.23 8.09 -6.31
N PHE A 51 -11.13 8.15 -7.30
CA PHE A 51 -10.93 7.76 -8.70
C PHE A 51 -10.73 6.26 -8.95
N ARG A 52 -11.03 5.36 -7.99
CA ARG A 52 -11.05 3.93 -8.27
C ARG A 52 -12.02 3.64 -9.43
N PRO A 53 -11.56 3.09 -10.56
CA PRO A 53 -12.43 2.82 -11.69
C PRO A 53 -13.22 1.53 -11.50
N HIS A 54 -14.50 1.58 -11.85
CA HIS A 54 -15.38 0.41 -11.99
C HIS A 54 -15.51 0.06 -13.46
N TYR A 55 -15.17 -1.17 -13.82
CA TYR A 55 -15.18 -1.64 -15.20
C TYR A 55 -16.26 -2.70 -15.42
N LYS A 56 -16.96 -2.60 -16.55
CA LYS A 56 -17.67 -3.73 -17.13
C LYS A 56 -16.67 -4.69 -17.75
N GLY A 57 -16.80 -5.98 -17.51
CA GLY A 57 -15.92 -7.00 -18.10
C GLY A 57 -14.66 -7.27 -17.25
N VAL A 58 -13.53 -7.58 -17.90
CA VAL A 58 -12.30 -7.92 -17.18
C VAL A 58 -11.63 -6.66 -16.64
N ASN A 59 -11.42 -6.58 -15.33
CA ASN A 59 -10.74 -5.43 -14.72
C ASN A 59 -9.26 -5.37 -15.18
N PRO A 60 -8.85 -4.36 -15.99
CA PRO A 60 -7.47 -4.25 -16.45
C PRO A 60 -6.47 -4.02 -15.32
N LEU A 61 -6.91 -3.54 -14.15
CA LEU A 61 -6.03 -3.35 -12.99
C LEU A 61 -5.47 -4.66 -12.45
N HIS A 62 -6.15 -5.79 -12.69
CA HIS A 62 -5.65 -7.12 -12.31
C HIS A 62 -4.33 -7.45 -13.01
N TYR A 63 -4.09 -6.89 -14.21
CA TYR A 63 -2.91 -7.16 -15.06
C TYR A 63 -2.03 -5.93 -15.32
N ALA A 64 -2.31 -4.79 -14.68
CA ALA A 64 -1.57 -3.54 -14.93
C ALA A 64 -0.09 -3.61 -14.52
N VAL A 65 0.21 -4.36 -13.45
CA VAL A 65 1.59 -4.65 -13.05
C VAL A 65 2.06 -5.92 -13.75
N ILE A 66 3.15 -5.84 -14.51
CA ILE A 66 3.82 -6.96 -15.15
C ILE A 66 4.89 -7.50 -14.21
N VAL A 67 4.82 -8.79 -13.90
CA VAL A 67 5.78 -9.48 -13.03
C VAL A 67 6.58 -10.46 -13.85
N SER A 68 7.90 -10.26 -13.89
CA SER A 68 8.82 -11.20 -14.53
C SER A 68 9.06 -12.44 -13.65
N PRO A 69 9.46 -13.59 -14.22
CA PRO A 69 9.83 -14.78 -13.46
C PRO A 69 10.96 -14.55 -12.43
N TYR A 70 11.73 -13.48 -12.62
CA TYR A 70 12.82 -13.07 -11.74
C TYR A 70 12.39 -12.03 -10.69
N GLY A 71 11.10 -11.81 -10.49
CA GLY A 71 10.57 -10.95 -9.43
C GLY A 71 10.58 -9.44 -9.72
N PHE A 72 11.11 -9.00 -10.87
CA PHE A 72 10.93 -7.60 -11.28
C PHE A 72 9.46 -7.35 -11.61
N ALA A 73 8.82 -6.45 -10.88
CA ALA A 73 7.41 -6.11 -10.97
C ALA A 73 7.26 -4.61 -11.23
N ALA A 74 6.59 -4.25 -12.32
CA ALA A 74 6.36 -2.84 -12.65
C ALA A 74 5.26 -2.68 -13.71
N GLU A 75 4.78 -1.46 -13.89
CA GLU A 75 3.94 -1.11 -15.05
C GLU A 75 4.78 -1.09 -16.34
N GLU A 76 4.12 -1.26 -17.48
CA GLU A 76 4.78 -1.32 -18.79
C GLU A 76 5.67 -0.10 -19.08
N SER A 77 5.26 1.09 -18.64
CA SER A 77 6.05 2.33 -18.81
C SER A 77 7.42 2.23 -18.15
N GLN A 78 7.52 1.60 -16.97
CA GLN A 78 8.79 1.38 -16.30
C GLN A 78 9.63 0.32 -16.98
N TYR A 79 9.04 -0.75 -17.53
CA TYR A 79 9.81 -1.69 -18.35
C TYR A 79 10.50 -0.98 -19.53
N LYS A 80 9.83 0.01 -20.15
CA LYS A 80 10.43 0.82 -21.23
C LYS A 80 11.53 1.74 -20.70
N ARG A 81 11.29 2.45 -19.59
CA ARG A 81 12.24 3.39 -18.97
C ARG A 81 13.49 2.68 -18.42
N SER A 82 13.31 1.56 -17.73
CA SER A 82 14.38 0.76 -17.13
C SER A 82 15.31 0.11 -18.15
N ARG A 83 14.86 -0.12 -19.39
CA ARG A 83 15.77 -0.56 -20.47
C ARG A 83 16.69 0.56 -20.96
N GLN A 84 16.26 1.82 -20.83
CA GLN A 84 17.04 2.99 -21.20
C GLN A 84 17.96 3.45 -20.05
N MET A 85 17.52 3.22 -18.82
CA MET A 85 18.31 3.45 -17.61
C MET A 85 19.23 2.25 -17.40
N LEU A 86 20.50 2.35 -17.79
CA LEU A 86 21.57 1.50 -17.25
C LEU A 86 21.52 1.64 -15.72
N PHE A 87 20.88 0.69 -15.06
CA PHE A 87 20.74 0.71 -13.61
C PHE A 87 22.12 0.81 -12.99
N ARG A 88 22.39 1.92 -12.29
CA ARG A 88 23.62 2.08 -11.48
C ARG A 88 23.77 0.99 -10.42
N ASP A 89 22.70 0.24 -10.13
CA ASP A 89 22.66 -0.82 -9.12
C ASP A 89 21.84 -2.06 -9.58
N ARG A 90 22.02 -2.47 -10.85
CA ARG A 90 21.34 -3.66 -11.40
C ARG A 90 21.68 -4.92 -10.60
N GLU A 91 22.94 -5.03 -10.17
CA GLU A 91 23.42 -6.15 -9.37
C GLU A 91 22.80 -6.16 -7.97
N GLY A 92 22.67 -5.00 -7.31
CA GLY A 92 21.97 -4.91 -6.03
C GLY A 92 20.50 -5.31 -6.14
N LEU A 93 19.81 -4.86 -7.21
CA LEU A 93 18.44 -5.30 -7.45
C LEU A 93 18.36 -6.80 -7.71
N ALA A 94 19.24 -7.33 -8.55
CA ALA A 94 19.31 -8.76 -8.85
C ALA A 94 19.54 -9.59 -7.57
N GLY A 95 20.41 -9.13 -6.66
CA GLY A 95 20.64 -9.78 -5.37
C GLY A 95 19.43 -9.73 -4.43
N ARG A 96 18.59 -8.68 -4.47
CA ARG A 96 17.33 -8.64 -3.72
C ARG A 96 16.27 -9.56 -4.32
N LEU A 97 16.30 -9.74 -5.63
CA LEU A 97 15.35 -10.56 -6.39
C LEU A 97 15.76 -12.04 -6.48
N SER A 98 17.02 -12.38 -6.18
CA SER A 98 17.58 -13.73 -6.34
C SER A 98 16.97 -14.79 -5.42
N GLY A 99 16.16 -14.39 -4.44
CA GLY A 99 15.36 -15.31 -3.62
C GLY A 99 14.26 -16.05 -4.42
N GLY A 100 14.02 -15.62 -5.67
CA GLY A 100 13.02 -16.21 -6.54
C GLY A 100 11.60 -15.77 -6.18
N LEU A 101 10.71 -15.88 -7.15
CA LEU A 101 9.28 -15.64 -6.95
C LEU A 101 8.62 -16.95 -6.51
N ARG A 102 7.81 -16.91 -5.45
CA ARG A 102 7.08 -18.09 -4.98
C ARG A 102 5.82 -18.35 -5.79
N GLU A 103 5.24 -17.29 -6.31
CA GLU A 103 3.97 -17.26 -7.02
C GLU A 103 4.18 -17.23 -8.54
N ASP A 104 3.27 -17.86 -9.29
CA ASP A 104 3.29 -17.84 -10.76
C ASP A 104 2.34 -16.74 -11.30
N PHE A 105 2.89 -15.84 -12.11
CA PHE A 105 2.15 -14.74 -12.75
C PHE A 105 2.02 -14.90 -14.27
N SER A 106 2.42 -16.06 -14.81
CA SER A 106 2.42 -16.33 -16.26
C SER A 106 1.02 -16.59 -16.84
N GLY A 107 0.03 -16.86 -15.99
CA GLY A 107 -1.34 -17.20 -16.38
C GLY A 107 -2.41 -16.21 -15.91
N MET A 108 -3.64 -16.70 -15.80
CA MET A 108 -4.75 -15.94 -15.22
C MET A 108 -4.48 -15.62 -13.76
N ARG A 109 -4.82 -14.40 -13.34
CA ARG A 109 -4.61 -13.94 -11.97
C ARG A 109 -5.88 -14.13 -11.14
N SER A 110 -5.71 -14.72 -9.97
CA SER A 110 -6.66 -14.52 -8.88
C SER A 110 -6.54 -13.09 -8.32
N LEU A 111 -7.51 -12.64 -7.54
CA LEU A 111 -7.44 -11.34 -6.88
C LEU A 111 -6.21 -11.23 -5.95
N GLN A 112 -5.82 -12.31 -5.28
CA GLN A 112 -4.64 -12.32 -4.41
C GLN A 112 -3.35 -12.14 -5.22
N LEU A 113 -3.23 -12.78 -6.40
CA LEU A 113 -2.10 -12.54 -7.29
C LEU A 113 -2.11 -11.11 -7.82
N ALA A 114 -3.28 -10.58 -8.22
CA ALA A 114 -3.40 -9.18 -8.63
C ALA A 114 -2.91 -8.24 -7.51
N ALA A 115 -3.42 -8.39 -6.28
CA ALA A 115 -3.00 -7.59 -5.13
C ALA A 115 -1.49 -7.74 -4.82
N ARG A 116 -0.98 -8.98 -4.83
CA ARG A 116 0.44 -9.28 -4.60
C ARG A 116 1.35 -8.60 -5.62
N SER A 117 0.92 -8.50 -6.88
CA SER A 117 1.72 -7.84 -7.92
C SER A 117 2.01 -6.37 -7.59
N TYR A 118 1.06 -5.64 -7.00
CA TYR A 118 1.27 -4.25 -6.58
C TYR A 118 2.26 -4.13 -5.42
N GLU A 119 2.23 -5.06 -4.46
CA GLU A 119 3.22 -5.08 -3.37
C GLU A 119 4.64 -5.30 -3.89
N LEU A 120 4.80 -6.23 -4.85
CA LEU A 120 6.08 -6.45 -5.51
C LEU A 120 6.52 -5.20 -6.28
N ALA A 121 5.61 -4.54 -6.97
CA ALA A 121 5.93 -3.32 -7.71
C ALA A 121 6.37 -2.18 -6.79
N ILE A 122 5.72 -1.98 -5.65
CA ILE A 122 6.13 -0.98 -4.64
C ILE A 122 7.57 -1.25 -4.19
N ALA A 123 7.88 -2.50 -3.80
CA ALA A 123 9.22 -2.88 -3.34
C ALA A 123 10.30 -2.65 -4.41
N VAL A 124 9.98 -2.93 -5.68
CA VAL A 124 10.86 -2.62 -6.81
C VAL A 124 11.03 -1.11 -6.96
N HIS A 125 9.95 -0.34 -7.00
CA HIS A 125 9.98 1.11 -7.22
C HIS A 125 10.72 1.86 -6.11
N GLU A 126 10.60 1.43 -4.86
CA GLU A 126 11.39 1.94 -3.74
C GLU A 126 12.89 1.75 -3.99
N PHE A 127 13.30 0.58 -4.48
CA PHE A 127 14.70 0.32 -4.84
C PHE A 127 15.14 1.20 -6.02
N LEU A 128 14.28 1.36 -7.03
CA LEU A 128 14.57 2.17 -8.21
C LEU A 128 14.67 3.67 -7.89
N ARG A 129 14.20 4.11 -6.71
CA ARG A 129 14.14 5.52 -6.30
C ARG A 129 13.41 6.39 -7.33
N VAL A 130 12.30 5.87 -7.85
CA VAL A 130 11.41 6.64 -8.72
C VAL A 130 10.73 7.79 -7.95
N PRO A 131 10.13 8.76 -8.65
CA PRO A 131 9.31 9.78 -7.99
C PRO A 131 8.25 9.17 -7.07
N GLN A 132 8.02 9.81 -5.92
CA GLN A 132 7.12 9.33 -4.88
C GLN A 132 5.67 9.23 -5.37
N TYR A 133 5.24 10.06 -6.32
CA TYR A 133 3.90 9.91 -6.91
C TYR A 133 3.69 8.56 -7.61
N GLU A 134 4.74 7.93 -8.15
CA GLU A 134 4.63 6.61 -8.80
C GLU A 134 4.37 5.52 -7.77
N ILE A 135 5.08 5.58 -6.63
CA ILE A 135 4.87 4.68 -5.48
C ILE A 135 3.48 4.91 -4.89
N ALA A 136 3.07 6.17 -4.75
CA ALA A 136 1.75 6.53 -4.23
C ALA A 136 0.61 5.94 -5.09
N GLY A 137 0.73 6.05 -6.42
CA GLY A 137 -0.23 5.50 -7.36
C GLY A 137 -0.29 3.97 -7.36
N LEU A 138 0.84 3.29 -7.15
CA LEU A 138 0.88 1.84 -6.95
C LEU A 138 0.24 1.42 -5.63
N ALA A 139 0.52 2.13 -4.53
CA ALA A 139 -0.05 1.84 -3.22
C ALA A 139 -1.58 2.03 -3.22
N LEU A 140 -2.08 3.11 -3.81
CA LEU A 140 -3.52 3.35 -3.92
C LEU A 140 -4.22 2.23 -4.71
N ARG A 141 -3.70 1.88 -5.89
CA ARG A 141 -4.26 0.78 -6.70
C ARG A 141 -4.13 -0.59 -6.04
N GLY A 142 -3.01 -0.85 -5.36
CA GLY A 142 -2.85 -2.06 -4.55
C GLY A 142 -3.89 -2.15 -3.45
N SER A 143 -4.26 -1.03 -2.83
CA SER A 143 -5.34 -0.98 -1.84
C SER A 143 -6.69 -1.34 -2.46
N TRP A 144 -6.98 -0.91 -3.70
CA TRP A 144 -8.20 -1.30 -4.40
C TRP A 144 -8.25 -2.80 -4.69
N MET A 145 -7.13 -3.42 -5.05
CA MET A 145 -7.08 -4.88 -5.28
C MET A 145 -7.30 -5.67 -3.99
N HIS A 146 -6.70 -5.22 -2.88
CA HIS A 146 -6.96 -5.83 -1.57
C HIS A 146 -8.39 -5.59 -1.09
N MET A 147 -9.02 -4.47 -1.47
CA MET A 147 -10.43 -4.23 -1.19
C MET A 147 -11.32 -5.23 -1.95
N GLU A 148 -11.06 -5.48 -3.24
CA GLU A 148 -11.76 -6.52 -4.01
C GLU A 148 -11.60 -7.91 -3.37
N CYS A 149 -10.38 -8.27 -2.92
CA CYS A 149 -10.16 -9.52 -2.18
C CYS A 149 -11.05 -9.63 -0.93
N HIS A 150 -11.17 -8.53 -0.17
CA HIS A 150 -12.01 -8.52 1.03
C HIS A 150 -13.50 -8.57 0.69
N GLU A 151 -13.95 -7.85 -0.34
CA GLU A 151 -15.35 -7.89 -0.80
C GLU A 151 -15.75 -9.31 -1.25
N GLU A 152 -14.85 -10.05 -1.89
CA GLU A 152 -15.12 -11.42 -2.36
C GLU A 152 -15.00 -12.48 -1.24
N GLN A 153 -14.01 -12.35 -0.35
CA GLN A 153 -13.63 -13.44 0.58
C GLN A 153 -13.84 -13.10 2.06
N GLY A 154 -14.17 -11.85 2.40
CA GLY A 154 -14.33 -11.40 3.79
C GLY A 154 -13.06 -11.46 4.63
N SER A 155 -11.87 -11.43 4.00
CA SER A 155 -10.58 -11.66 4.68
C SER A 155 -10.11 -10.44 5.50
N PRO A 156 -10.03 -10.51 6.84
CA PRO A 156 -9.56 -9.39 7.66
C PRO A 156 -8.12 -8.97 7.35
N ALA A 157 -7.29 -9.92 6.90
CA ALA A 157 -5.91 -9.65 6.49
C ALA A 157 -5.85 -8.73 5.25
N SER A 158 -6.81 -8.87 4.32
CA SER A 158 -6.91 -8.00 3.15
C SER A 158 -7.29 -6.58 3.57
N LEU A 159 -8.23 -6.43 4.51
CA LEU A 159 -8.61 -5.11 5.04
C LEU A 159 -7.45 -4.41 5.76
N ALA A 160 -6.66 -5.16 6.55
CA ALA A 160 -5.46 -4.62 7.18
C ALA A 160 -4.44 -4.12 6.13
N ARG A 161 -4.28 -4.84 5.02
CA ARG A 161 -3.43 -4.43 3.89
C ARG A 161 -3.96 -3.18 3.19
N VAL A 162 -5.27 -3.04 3.01
CA VAL A 162 -5.90 -1.80 2.49
C VAL A 162 -5.45 -0.59 3.32
N GLN A 163 -5.57 -0.68 4.65
CA GLN A 163 -5.20 0.43 5.54
C GLN A 163 -3.71 0.78 5.46
N VAL A 164 -2.82 -0.23 5.42
CA VAL A 164 -1.38 -0.01 5.27
C VAL A 164 -1.07 0.70 3.95
N LEU A 165 -1.62 0.21 2.84
CA LEU A 165 -1.36 0.76 1.51
C LEU A 165 -1.95 2.16 1.34
N ARG A 166 -3.11 2.45 1.92
CA ARG A 166 -3.70 3.79 1.92
C ARG A 166 -2.87 4.79 2.72
N ARG A 167 -2.27 4.38 3.85
CA ARG A 167 -1.30 5.21 4.59
C ARG A 167 -0.06 5.52 3.76
N ILE A 168 0.50 4.52 3.09
CA ILE A 168 1.64 4.71 2.17
C ILE A 168 1.25 5.67 1.04
N ALA A 169 0.10 5.45 0.40
CA ALA A 169 -0.39 6.32 -0.68
C ALA A 169 -0.52 7.77 -0.21
N LEU A 170 -1.11 8.00 0.98
CA LEU A 170 -1.26 9.33 1.55
C LEU A 170 0.10 10.01 1.80
N GLU A 171 1.01 9.33 2.49
CA GLU A 171 2.36 9.86 2.79
C GLU A 171 3.10 10.25 1.49
N LYS A 172 3.09 9.35 0.51
CA LYS A 172 3.81 9.53 -0.75
C LYS A 172 3.18 10.60 -1.63
N TYR A 173 1.85 10.70 -1.69
CA TYR A 173 1.18 11.78 -2.41
C TYR A 173 1.39 13.14 -1.73
N MET A 174 1.34 13.22 -0.40
CA MET A 174 1.64 14.46 0.32
C MET A 174 3.07 14.92 0.05
N HIS A 175 4.05 14.00 0.11
CA HIS A 175 5.43 14.31 -0.24
C HIS A 175 5.57 14.78 -1.69
N ALA A 176 4.98 14.05 -2.64
CA ALA A 176 5.03 14.39 -4.05
C ALA A 176 4.37 15.74 -4.33
N PHE A 177 3.23 16.04 -3.70
CA PHE A 177 2.54 17.32 -3.87
C PHE A 177 3.40 18.51 -3.39
N GLU A 178 4.23 18.31 -2.36
CA GLU A 178 5.10 19.34 -1.80
C GLU A 178 6.45 19.46 -2.53
N LYS A 179 7.04 18.35 -2.98
CA LYS A 179 8.43 18.27 -3.45
C LYS A 179 8.60 17.93 -4.93
N GLU A 180 7.56 17.45 -5.61
CA GLU A 180 7.61 16.98 -6.98
C GLU A 180 6.65 17.76 -7.90
N ASP A 181 6.89 17.72 -9.21
CA ASP A 181 6.00 18.34 -10.20
C ASP A 181 4.83 17.41 -10.55
N VAL A 182 3.80 17.43 -9.71
CA VAL A 182 2.56 16.64 -9.90
C VAL A 182 1.63 17.23 -10.97
N SER A 183 1.91 18.42 -11.50
CA SER A 183 1.05 19.08 -12.49
C SER A 183 1.01 18.35 -13.83
N LYS A 184 2.09 17.61 -14.14
CA LYS A 184 2.26 16.83 -15.38
C LYS A 184 1.61 15.46 -15.33
N LEU A 185 1.10 15.04 -14.17
CA LEU A 185 0.40 13.77 -14.04
C LEU A 185 -0.93 13.84 -14.78
N LYS A 186 -1.44 12.69 -15.22
CA LYS A 186 -2.76 12.61 -15.89
C LYS A 186 -3.90 13.17 -15.03
N LEU A 187 -3.78 13.04 -13.71
CA LEU A 187 -4.73 13.59 -12.73
C LEU A 187 -4.48 15.07 -12.41
N GLY A 188 -3.31 15.60 -12.77
CA GLY A 188 -2.85 16.93 -12.39
C GLY A 188 -2.75 17.12 -10.87
N SER A 189 -2.40 18.35 -10.47
CA SER A 189 -2.34 18.72 -9.05
C SER A 189 -3.71 18.64 -8.37
N HIS A 190 -4.80 19.05 -9.03
CA HIS A 190 -6.15 18.98 -8.47
C HIS A 190 -6.60 17.54 -8.21
N GLY A 191 -6.30 16.60 -9.11
CA GLY A 191 -6.64 15.19 -8.88
C GLY A 191 -5.82 14.56 -7.75
N VAL A 192 -4.54 14.91 -7.63
CA VAL A 192 -3.73 14.48 -6.47
C VAL A 192 -4.27 15.06 -5.17
N ALA A 193 -4.62 16.36 -5.15
CA ALA A 193 -5.23 16.98 -3.98
C ALA A 193 -6.57 16.33 -3.60
N MET A 194 -7.39 15.92 -4.57
CA MET A 194 -8.63 15.18 -4.31
C MET A 194 -8.36 13.82 -3.67
N ILE A 195 -7.37 13.07 -4.16
CA ILE A 195 -6.95 11.79 -3.57
C ILE A 195 -6.46 11.99 -2.13
N VAL A 196 -5.63 13.01 -1.88
CA VAL A 196 -5.14 13.32 -0.52
C VAL A 196 -6.30 13.63 0.42
N ALA A 197 -7.27 14.44 -0.02
CA ALA A 197 -8.44 14.78 0.78
C ALA A 197 -9.26 13.54 1.14
N GLU A 198 -9.51 12.65 0.18
CA GLU A 198 -10.24 11.39 0.40
C GLU A 198 -9.49 10.44 1.34
N LEU A 199 -8.19 10.23 1.12
CA LEU A 199 -7.38 9.37 1.98
C LEU A 199 -7.30 9.87 3.43
N LEU A 200 -7.31 11.20 3.64
CA LEU A 200 -7.40 11.79 4.97
C LEU A 200 -8.78 11.53 5.60
N ARG A 201 -9.86 11.70 4.84
CA ARG A 201 -11.24 11.47 5.29
C ARG A 201 -11.44 10.02 5.73
N GLU A 202 -11.01 9.07 4.91
CA GLU A 202 -11.11 7.63 5.20
C GLU A 202 -10.32 7.21 6.45
N GLN A 203 -9.28 7.96 6.82
CA GLN A 203 -8.48 7.74 8.02
C GLN A 203 -9.00 8.53 9.24
N GLY A 204 -10.17 9.17 9.13
CA GLY A 204 -10.77 9.97 10.20
C GLY A 204 -10.08 11.32 10.45
N ARG A 205 -9.14 11.73 9.60
CA ARG A 205 -8.42 13.01 9.70
C ARG A 205 -9.24 14.12 9.05
N PHE A 206 -10.46 14.32 9.56
CA PHE A 206 -11.48 15.16 8.93
C PHE A 206 -11.07 16.63 8.82
N ASP A 207 -10.42 17.21 9.83
CA ASP A 207 -10.00 18.62 9.80
C ASP A 207 -9.01 18.90 8.66
N GLU A 208 -8.02 18.03 8.49
CA GLU A 208 -7.04 18.14 7.40
C GLU A 208 -7.72 17.88 6.05
N SER A 209 -8.57 16.86 5.97
CA SER A 209 -9.34 16.55 4.76
C SER A 209 -10.17 17.76 4.28
N LEU A 210 -10.88 18.44 5.19
CA LEU A 210 -11.65 19.64 4.88
C LEU A 210 -10.78 20.78 4.34
N GLN A 211 -9.55 20.95 4.85
CA GLN A 211 -8.63 21.95 4.31
C GLN A 211 -8.27 21.68 2.85
N TRP A 212 -8.03 20.41 2.50
CA TRP A 212 -7.77 20.00 1.12
C TRP A 212 -8.99 20.19 0.21
N PHE A 213 -10.19 19.85 0.68
CA PHE A 213 -11.40 20.12 -0.09
C PHE A 213 -11.68 21.61 -0.28
N MET A 214 -11.53 22.43 0.76
CA MET A 214 -11.70 23.88 0.66
C MET A 214 -10.71 24.50 -0.33
N ARG A 215 -9.46 24.01 -0.34
CA ARG A 215 -8.46 24.41 -1.34
C ARG A 215 -8.93 24.12 -2.77
N LEU A 216 -9.49 22.94 -3.02
CA LEU A 216 -10.04 22.58 -4.34
C LEU A 216 -11.25 23.43 -4.72
N VAL A 217 -12.17 23.67 -3.78
CA VAL A 217 -13.42 24.40 -4.04
C VAL A 217 -13.18 25.89 -4.28
N SER A 218 -12.13 26.44 -3.68
CA SER A 218 -11.77 27.85 -3.79
C SER A 218 -10.92 28.15 -5.04
N ASP A 219 -10.31 27.13 -5.64
CA ASP A 219 -9.47 27.30 -6.82
C ASP A 219 -10.31 27.37 -8.10
N ARG A 220 -10.26 28.52 -8.78
CA ARG A 220 -10.99 28.77 -10.03
C ARG A 220 -10.48 27.95 -11.21
N ALA A 221 -9.25 27.44 -11.14
CA ALA A 221 -8.67 26.57 -12.17
C ALA A 221 -9.05 25.09 -11.98
N CYS A 222 -9.75 24.74 -10.89
CA CYS A 222 -10.15 23.37 -10.61
C CYS A 222 -11.12 22.84 -11.69
N PRO A 223 -10.82 21.71 -12.35
CA PRO A 223 -11.71 21.13 -13.36
C PRO A 223 -13.11 20.83 -12.80
N GLY A 224 -14.14 21.09 -13.60
CA GLY A 224 -15.53 21.01 -13.14
C GLY A 224 -15.95 19.65 -12.55
N GLU A 225 -15.42 18.53 -13.07
CA GLU A 225 -15.68 17.19 -12.51
C GLU A 225 -15.07 17.04 -11.10
N ILE A 226 -13.80 17.45 -10.93
CA ILE A 226 -13.10 17.40 -9.64
C ILE A 226 -13.77 18.36 -8.65
N LEU A 227 -14.16 19.56 -9.09
CA LEU A 227 -14.84 20.54 -8.24
C LEU A 227 -16.19 20.02 -7.71
N ARG A 228 -16.99 19.36 -8.56
CA ARG A 228 -18.25 18.73 -8.13
C ARG A 228 -17.99 17.62 -7.12
N ASN A 229 -17.04 16.74 -7.40
CA ASN A 229 -16.67 15.66 -6.49
C ASN A 229 -16.18 16.20 -5.15
N ALA A 230 -15.30 17.21 -5.16
CA ALA A 230 -14.78 17.86 -3.96
C ALA A 230 -15.88 18.48 -3.09
N ARG A 231 -16.90 19.12 -3.69
CA ARG A 231 -18.05 19.64 -2.92
C ARG A 231 -18.85 18.53 -2.25
N ASN A 232 -19.19 17.48 -2.99
CA ASN A 232 -19.95 16.34 -2.46
C ASN A 232 -19.20 15.67 -1.30
N GLN A 233 -17.89 15.40 -1.48
CA GLN A 233 -17.08 14.76 -0.44
C GLN A 233 -16.79 15.68 0.75
N MET A 234 -16.70 16.99 0.54
CA MET A 234 -16.56 17.96 1.62
C MET A 234 -17.79 17.96 2.53
N ASP A 235 -18.98 17.87 1.98
CA ASP A 235 -20.22 17.84 2.76
C ASP A 235 -20.34 16.51 3.53
N LEU A 236 -20.04 15.38 2.88
CA LEU A 236 -19.93 14.09 3.57
C LEU A 236 -18.89 14.12 4.70
N CYS A 237 -17.74 14.75 4.48
CA CYS A 237 -16.70 14.90 5.50
C CYS A 237 -17.18 15.71 6.71
N LYS A 238 -18.00 16.75 6.51
CA LYS A 238 -18.58 17.54 7.61
C LYS A 238 -19.59 16.73 8.41
N GLU A 239 -20.44 15.95 7.73
CA GLU A 239 -21.40 15.05 8.37
C GLU A 239 -20.67 14.03 9.25
N GLN A 240 -19.67 13.34 8.70
CA GLN A 240 -18.85 12.36 9.42
C GLN A 240 -18.13 12.98 10.64
N ARG A 241 -17.61 14.20 10.48
CA ARG A 241 -16.99 14.95 11.58
C ARG A 241 -17.99 15.31 12.69
N GLY A 242 -19.22 15.70 12.32
CA GLY A 242 -20.29 16.05 13.26
C GLY A 242 -20.82 14.85 14.03
N SER A 243 -21.09 13.73 13.33
CA SER A 243 -21.55 12.48 13.95
C SER A 243 -20.49 11.83 14.87
N GLY A 244 -19.21 12.11 14.65
CA GLY A 244 -18.13 11.71 15.56
C GLY A 244 -18.01 12.57 16.82
N GLY A 245 -18.66 13.74 16.87
CA GLY A 245 -18.61 14.69 17.99
C GLY A 245 -19.66 14.49 19.07
N GLU A 246 -20.74 13.74 18.80
CA GLU A 246 -21.82 13.50 19.78
C GLU A 246 -21.45 12.45 20.86
N SER A 247 -20.27 11.83 20.76
CA SER A 247 -19.69 10.98 21.81
C SER A 247 -18.63 11.69 22.68
N SER A 248 -18.37 12.99 22.47
CA SER A 248 -17.47 13.79 23.31
C SER A 248 -17.92 15.24 23.48
N SER A 249 -18.97 15.48 24.26
CA SER A 249 -19.33 16.84 24.70
C SER A 249 -19.21 16.99 26.21
N ALA A 250 -18.04 17.46 26.67
CA ALA A 250 -17.90 18.24 27.90
C ALA A 250 -16.56 19.01 27.88
N GLY A 251 -16.62 20.34 27.98
CA GLY A 251 -15.51 21.15 28.49
C GLY A 251 -14.95 22.21 27.54
N ASP A 252 -15.56 23.40 27.61
CA ASP A 252 -14.97 24.76 27.67
C ASP A 252 -13.83 25.20 26.75
N GLY A 253 -14.04 26.36 26.14
CA GLY A 253 -13.06 27.09 25.37
C GLY A 253 -11.97 27.74 26.23
N VAL A 254 -10.71 27.58 25.81
CA VAL A 254 -9.59 28.47 26.12
C VAL A 254 -8.67 28.55 24.90
N ALA A 255 -8.17 29.74 24.62
CA ALA A 255 -7.19 30.05 23.59
C ALA A 255 -5.92 29.16 23.67
N MET A 256 -5.39 28.71 22.53
CA MET A 256 -4.21 27.83 22.48
C MET A 256 -3.01 28.51 21.82
N ALA A 257 -2.04 28.90 22.64
CA ALA A 257 -0.62 29.01 22.28
C ALA A 257 -0.04 27.58 22.02
N PRO A 258 1.14 27.44 21.39
CA PRO A 258 1.53 26.17 20.78
C PRO A 258 2.10 25.16 21.79
N GLY A 259 1.61 23.93 21.70
CA GLY A 259 2.13 22.69 22.31
C GLY A 259 1.01 21.75 22.78
N PRO A 260 1.26 20.46 23.11
CA PRO A 260 2.28 19.50 22.67
C PRO A 260 1.63 18.31 21.89
N ALA A 261 2.45 17.32 21.51
CA ALA A 261 2.09 16.11 20.75
C ALA A 261 0.78 15.43 21.21
N ARG A 262 -0.12 15.13 20.27
CA ARG A 262 -1.41 14.47 20.52
C ARG A 262 -1.37 12.96 20.25
N SER A 263 -2.13 12.26 21.09
CA SER A 263 -2.12 10.84 21.39
C SER A 263 -2.64 9.93 20.27
N MET A 264 -1.91 8.84 20.08
CA MET A 264 -2.32 7.64 19.36
C MET A 264 -3.53 6.96 20.05
N ASP A 265 -4.37 6.32 19.24
CA ASP A 265 -5.64 5.66 19.61
C ASP A 265 -5.50 4.61 20.74
N ARG A 266 -6.37 4.71 21.75
CA ARG A 266 -6.27 4.03 23.06
C ARG A 266 -6.66 2.55 23.06
N SER A 267 -7.17 2.02 21.96
CA SER A 267 -7.62 0.62 21.85
C SER A 267 -6.48 -0.38 21.56
N ASN A 268 -5.38 0.06 20.94
CA ASN A 268 -4.14 -0.72 20.84
C ASN A 268 -3.14 -0.43 21.98
N LEU A 269 -3.29 0.70 22.67
CA LEU A 269 -2.40 1.13 23.77
C LEU A 269 -2.45 0.24 25.02
N SER A 270 -3.53 -0.52 25.25
CA SER A 270 -3.57 -1.47 26.37
C SER A 270 -2.63 -2.64 26.13
N LEU A 271 -2.63 -3.21 24.92
CA LEU A 271 -1.76 -4.33 24.53
C LEU A 271 -0.28 -3.96 24.69
N TYR A 272 0.10 -2.74 24.25
CA TYR A 272 1.47 -2.24 24.36
C TYR A 272 1.86 -1.84 25.80
N ARG A 273 0.94 -1.30 26.61
CA ARG A 273 1.22 -1.03 28.03
C ARG A 273 1.40 -2.31 28.84
N ASP A 274 0.62 -3.33 28.54
CA ASP A 274 0.70 -4.62 29.24
C ASP A 274 1.99 -5.34 28.87
N GLN A 275 2.42 -5.28 27.60
CA GLN A 275 3.71 -5.77 27.14
C GLN A 275 4.88 -4.99 27.78
N ARG A 276 4.77 -3.67 27.91
CA ARG A 276 5.80 -2.81 28.55
C ARG A 276 5.92 -3.08 30.05
N LYS A 277 4.81 -3.19 30.78
CA LYS A 277 4.80 -3.57 32.21
C LYS A 277 5.39 -4.95 32.41
N TRP A 278 4.99 -5.90 31.57
CA TRP A 278 5.48 -7.27 31.60
C TRP A 278 7.00 -7.34 31.38
N LEU A 279 7.54 -6.73 30.32
CA LEU A 279 8.99 -6.72 30.04
C LEU A 279 9.80 -5.99 31.12
N GLY A 280 9.29 -4.85 31.60
CA GLY A 280 9.93 -4.11 32.69
C GLY A 280 10.01 -4.93 33.99
N SER A 281 8.96 -5.70 34.31
CA SER A 281 8.99 -6.63 35.45
C SER A 281 9.87 -7.86 35.21
N ALA A 282 10.04 -8.26 33.95
CA ALA A 282 10.74 -9.47 33.59
C ALA A 282 12.26 -9.27 33.56
N LEU A 283 12.77 -8.09 33.17
CA LEU A 283 14.19 -7.84 32.92
C LEU A 283 14.92 -7.07 34.03
N ASP A 284 14.29 -6.85 35.20
CA ASP A 284 14.85 -6.07 36.33
C ASP A 284 15.41 -4.69 35.92
N GLY A 285 14.90 -4.13 34.81
CA GLY A 285 15.38 -2.90 34.19
C GLY A 285 14.40 -1.75 34.38
N GLY A 286 14.92 -0.54 34.58
CA GLY A 286 14.12 0.68 34.72
C GLY A 286 13.20 0.98 33.53
N SER A 287 12.44 2.08 33.62
CA SER A 287 11.43 2.48 32.62
C SER A 287 12.00 2.50 31.18
N MET A 288 11.65 1.48 30.39
CA MET A 288 11.96 1.43 28.96
C MET A 288 10.92 2.20 28.14
N ASP A 289 11.33 2.86 27.06
CA ASP A 289 10.40 3.45 26.09
C ASP A 289 9.85 2.40 25.11
N GLU A 290 8.78 2.78 24.39
CA GLU A 290 8.02 1.91 23.49
C GLU A 290 8.87 1.37 22.32
N GLY A 291 9.77 2.19 21.78
CA GLY A 291 10.66 1.79 20.69
C GLY A 291 11.68 0.75 21.13
N SER A 292 12.21 0.88 22.35
CA SER A 292 13.17 -0.06 22.92
C SER A 292 12.56 -1.44 23.19
N VAL A 293 11.30 -1.49 23.64
CA VAL A 293 10.56 -2.74 23.84
C VAL A 293 10.29 -3.47 22.53
N CYS A 294 9.78 -2.77 21.52
CA CYS A 294 9.51 -3.37 20.21
C CYS A 294 10.78 -3.88 19.55
N ARG A 295 11.89 -3.13 19.66
CA ARG A 295 13.19 -3.55 19.11
C ARG A 295 13.72 -4.81 19.79
N ALA A 296 13.68 -4.89 21.13
CA ALA A 296 14.14 -6.07 21.86
C ALA A 296 13.35 -7.34 21.48
N LEU A 297 12.03 -7.24 21.35
CA LEU A 297 11.19 -8.38 20.93
C LEU A 297 11.46 -8.81 19.47
N LEU A 298 11.64 -7.85 18.57
CA LEU A 298 11.94 -8.13 17.16
C LEU A 298 13.33 -8.75 16.99
N ASP A 299 14.32 -8.29 17.75
CA ASP A 299 15.67 -8.84 17.72
C ASP A 299 15.69 -10.27 18.27
N ALA A 300 14.99 -10.55 19.38
CA ALA A 300 14.86 -11.90 19.92
C ALA A 300 14.18 -12.88 18.94
N LEU A 301 13.14 -12.43 18.23
CA LEU A 301 12.48 -13.23 17.19
C LEU A 301 13.40 -13.49 15.99
N LYS A 302 14.11 -12.45 15.54
CA LYS A 302 15.02 -12.51 14.40
C LYS A 302 16.20 -13.46 14.66
N ASP A 303 16.79 -13.42 15.85
CA ASP A 303 17.90 -14.29 16.24
C ASP A 303 17.49 -15.76 16.40
N SER A 304 16.21 -16.01 16.65
CA SER A 304 15.67 -17.36 16.79
C SER A 304 15.19 -18.01 15.49
N GLY A 305 14.99 -17.20 14.44
CA GLY A 305 14.36 -17.64 13.19
C GLY A 305 12.90 -18.09 13.32
N ARG A 306 12.23 -17.82 14.46
CA ARG A 306 10.83 -18.18 14.70
C ARG A 306 9.89 -17.07 14.27
N ALA A 307 8.76 -17.48 13.67
CA ALA A 307 7.63 -16.59 13.40
C ALA A 307 6.74 -16.45 14.64
N VAL A 308 6.07 -15.31 14.81
CA VAL A 308 5.17 -15.02 15.95
C VAL A 308 4.00 -16.00 15.99
N GLU A 309 3.57 -16.45 14.82
CA GLU A 309 2.50 -17.40 14.59
C GLU A 309 2.87 -18.83 15.04
N SER A 310 4.14 -19.09 15.35
CA SER A 310 4.61 -20.39 15.85
C SER A 310 4.38 -20.61 17.36
N PHE A 311 3.75 -19.65 18.04
CA PHE A 311 3.44 -19.72 19.47
C PHE A 311 1.95 -19.97 19.69
N ALA A 312 1.63 -20.91 20.58
CA ALA A 312 0.25 -21.33 20.85
C ALA A 312 -0.59 -20.25 21.56
N SER A 313 0.04 -19.27 22.19
CA SER A 313 -0.62 -18.15 22.87
C SER A 313 0.35 -16.98 23.05
N GLU A 314 -0.19 -15.79 23.35
CA GLU A 314 0.62 -14.62 23.68
C GLU A 314 1.49 -14.86 24.93
N ASP A 315 0.97 -15.57 25.93
CA ASP A 315 1.73 -15.92 27.14
C ASP A 315 2.91 -16.86 26.84
N ALA A 316 2.75 -17.79 25.89
CA ALA A 316 3.82 -18.68 25.46
C ALA A 316 4.94 -17.91 24.73
N LEU A 317 4.56 -16.94 23.88
CA LEU A 317 5.50 -16.03 23.23
C LEU A 317 6.26 -15.18 24.25
N ARG A 318 5.53 -14.61 25.21
CA ARG A 318 6.08 -13.80 26.30
C ARG A 318 7.11 -14.60 27.10
N HIS A 319 6.72 -15.75 27.66
CA HIS A 319 7.61 -16.58 28.47
C HIS A 319 8.90 -16.97 27.73
N TRP A 320 8.78 -17.33 26.46
CA TRP A 320 9.92 -17.65 25.60
C TRP A 320 10.85 -16.45 25.36
N ALA A 321 10.28 -15.28 25.05
CA ALA A 321 11.06 -14.07 24.78
C ALA A 321 11.83 -13.59 26.02
N THR A 322 11.29 -13.73 27.23
CA THR A 322 12.03 -13.43 28.46
C THR A 322 13.26 -14.33 28.64
N GLY A 323 13.13 -15.62 28.37
CA GLY A 323 14.25 -16.55 28.47
C GLY A 323 15.38 -16.21 27.48
N LYS A 324 15.04 -15.64 26.33
CA LYS A 324 16.01 -15.18 25.33
C LYS A 324 16.64 -13.83 25.65
N LEU A 325 15.86 -12.89 26.17
CA LEU A 325 16.36 -11.56 26.53
C LEU A 325 17.21 -11.53 27.81
N LYS A 326 17.15 -12.57 28.63
CA LYS A 326 18.01 -12.77 29.81
C LYS A 326 19.30 -13.55 29.56
N ALA A 327 19.38 -14.25 28.44
CA ALA A 327 20.53 -15.08 28.06
C ALA A 327 21.56 -14.27 27.29
#